data_AF-A0A379GEP0-F1
#
_entry.id   AF-A0A379GEP0-F1
#
_cell.length_a   1.000
_cell.length_b   1.000
_cell.length_c   1.000
_cell.angle_alpha   90.00
_cell.angle_beta   90.00
_cell.angle_gamma   90.00
#
_symmetry.space_group_name_H-M   'P 1'
#
loop_
_entity.id
_entity.type
_entity.pdbx_description
1 polymer ?
#
loop_
_entity_poly.entity_id
_entity_poly.type
_entity_poly.pdbx_seq_one_letter_code
_entity_poly.pdbx_strand_id
1 'polypeptide(L)'
;MAIKVREQMMNVQTRINHKEIYRTSQLVSQLCNTPIHANKSIVGSNAFAHSSGIHQDGVLKNRETYEIMTPESIGLKEVQLNLTSRSGRAAVKHRMEEMGYRETDYNLDSLYAAFLRLADKKGQVFDYDLEALAFMGQQQQEPDEFVMNYFNTQSGSSTVATASVSISRKNEEITEAATGNGPVDAVYQAISRATGYPLKLVTYQLTAKGEGRDALGQVDIVVEYQGRKFHGMGLETDIVGSSANAMMHVINSIWRSEQVEIENANTIQHKKRFNHYV
;
A
#
# COMPACT_ATOMS: atom_id res chain seq x y z
N MET A 1 -24.55 -14.60 -10.77
CA MET A 1 -24.42 -14.82 -9.31
C MET A 1 -25.73 -15.08 -8.60
N ALA A 2 -26.86 -14.42 -8.92
CA ALA A 2 -28.15 -14.68 -8.25
C ALA A 2 -28.54 -16.17 -8.15
N ILE A 3 -28.43 -16.91 -9.27
CA ILE A 3 -28.68 -18.36 -9.30
C ILE A 3 -27.76 -19.13 -8.33
N LYS A 4 -26.48 -18.73 -8.22
CA LYS A 4 -25.52 -19.43 -7.35
C LYS A 4 -25.77 -19.14 -5.87
N VAL A 5 -26.06 -17.88 -5.54
CA VAL A 5 -26.25 -17.42 -4.16
C VAL A 5 -27.62 -17.85 -3.61
N ARG A 6 -28.63 -18.02 -4.47
CA ARG A 6 -29.99 -18.45 -4.10
C ARG A 6 -30.39 -19.79 -4.73
N GLU A 7 -29.43 -20.68 -4.92
CA GLU A 7 -29.61 -21.97 -5.61
C GLU A 7 -30.77 -22.78 -5.01
N GLN A 8 -30.84 -22.83 -3.68
CA GLN A 8 -31.89 -23.54 -2.93
C GLN A 8 -33.30 -22.97 -3.15
N MET A 9 -33.42 -21.66 -3.43
CA MET A 9 -34.72 -20.99 -3.63
C MET A 9 -35.18 -21.04 -5.09
N MET A 10 -34.23 -20.97 -6.03
CA MET A 10 -34.54 -20.83 -7.46
C MET A 10 -34.68 -22.16 -8.19
N ASN A 11 -34.16 -23.26 -7.64
CA ASN A 11 -34.21 -24.60 -8.23
C ASN A 11 -33.77 -24.67 -9.71
N VAL A 12 -32.78 -23.85 -10.07
CA VAL A 12 -32.16 -23.80 -11.41
C VAL A 12 -30.65 -23.75 -11.27
N GLN A 13 -29.93 -24.27 -12.28
CA GLN A 13 -28.47 -24.33 -12.29
C GLN A 13 -27.89 -23.76 -13.60
N THR A 14 -26.60 -23.42 -13.56
CA THR A 14 -25.85 -22.95 -14.74
C THR A 14 -24.50 -23.65 -14.82
N ARG A 15 -23.93 -23.75 -16.03
CA ARG A 15 -22.57 -24.25 -16.26
C ARG A 15 -21.48 -23.17 -16.14
N ILE A 16 -21.81 -21.99 -15.61
CA ILE A 16 -20.86 -20.88 -15.49
C ILE A 16 -19.86 -21.20 -14.37
N ASN A 17 -18.56 -21.17 -14.69
CA ASN A 17 -17.52 -21.18 -13.68
C ASN A 17 -17.43 -19.81 -13.01
N HIS A 18 -18.07 -19.67 -11.84
CA HIS A 18 -18.16 -18.42 -11.10
C HIS A 18 -16.78 -17.92 -10.63
N LYS A 19 -15.83 -18.81 -10.38
CA LYS A 19 -14.46 -18.44 -9.98
C LYS A 19 -13.67 -17.71 -11.07
N GLU A 20 -14.16 -17.66 -12.32
CA GLU A 20 -13.51 -16.91 -13.41
C GLU A 20 -14.16 -15.54 -13.65
N ILE A 21 -15.21 -15.17 -12.92
CA ILE A 21 -15.98 -13.94 -13.16
C ILE A 21 -15.09 -12.70 -13.04
N TYR A 22 -14.33 -12.58 -11.94
CA TYR A 22 -13.49 -11.42 -11.72
C TYR A 22 -12.40 -11.27 -12.79
N ARG A 23 -11.65 -12.36 -13.06
CA ARG A 23 -10.60 -12.40 -14.09
C ARG A 23 -11.15 -12.08 -15.47
N THR A 24 -12.29 -12.66 -15.84
CA THR A 24 -12.94 -12.41 -17.14
C THR A 24 -13.35 -10.95 -17.26
N SER A 25 -13.89 -10.35 -16.20
CA SER A 25 -14.26 -8.93 -16.21
C SER A 25 -13.04 -8.01 -16.39
N GLN A 26 -11.92 -8.32 -15.73
CA GLN A 26 -10.66 -7.59 -15.90
C GLN A 26 -10.14 -7.69 -17.35
N LEU A 27 -10.17 -8.89 -17.93
CA LEU A 27 -9.77 -9.11 -19.32
C LEU A 27 -10.63 -8.32 -20.31
N VAL A 28 -11.96 -8.35 -20.16
CA VAL A 28 -12.87 -7.56 -21.01
C VAL A 28 -12.62 -6.06 -20.84
N SER A 29 -12.41 -5.59 -19.61
CA SER A 29 -12.10 -4.18 -19.33
C SER A 29 -10.83 -3.72 -20.07
N GLN A 30 -9.78 -4.54 -20.05
CA GLN A 30 -8.53 -4.29 -20.76
C GLN A 30 -8.71 -4.31 -22.28
N LEU A 31 -9.36 -5.34 -22.83
CA LEU A 31 -9.57 -5.49 -24.28
C LEU A 31 -10.46 -4.39 -24.86
N CYS A 32 -11.48 -3.95 -24.13
CA CYS A 32 -12.42 -2.93 -24.56
C CYS A 32 -12.00 -1.51 -24.15
N ASN A 33 -10.83 -1.35 -23.51
CA ASN A 33 -10.35 -0.07 -22.95
C ASN A 33 -11.43 0.67 -22.15
N THR A 34 -12.24 -0.08 -21.39
CA THR A 34 -13.36 0.45 -20.62
C THR A 34 -13.18 0.02 -19.16
N PRO A 35 -12.80 0.92 -18.24
CA PRO A 35 -12.52 0.56 -16.87
C PRO A 35 -13.77 0.01 -16.16
N ILE A 36 -13.60 -0.98 -15.28
CA ILE A 36 -14.67 -1.45 -14.41
C ILE A 36 -14.98 -0.34 -13.40
N HIS A 37 -16.21 0.16 -13.43
CA HIS A 37 -16.65 1.15 -12.47
C HIS A 37 -16.54 0.61 -11.03
N ALA A 38 -16.07 1.43 -10.09
CA ALA A 38 -15.82 1.01 -8.71
C ALA A 38 -17.06 0.39 -8.04
N ASN A 39 -18.24 0.94 -8.32
CA ASN A 39 -19.52 0.47 -7.77
C ASN A 39 -20.23 -0.58 -8.66
N LYS A 40 -19.55 -1.15 -9.66
CA LYS A 40 -20.12 -2.21 -10.50
C LYS A 40 -20.43 -3.41 -9.63
N SER A 41 -21.66 -3.91 -9.70
CA SER A 41 -22.08 -5.10 -8.94
C SER A 41 -21.14 -6.27 -9.22
N ILE A 42 -20.85 -7.07 -8.19
CA ILE A 42 -20.02 -8.29 -8.22
C ILE A 42 -18.53 -7.99 -8.41
N VAL A 43 -18.12 -7.20 -9.41
CA VAL A 43 -16.72 -7.10 -9.86
C VAL A 43 -16.06 -5.74 -9.61
N GLY A 44 -16.82 -4.72 -9.21
CA GLY A 44 -16.29 -3.41 -8.90
C GLY A 44 -15.35 -3.45 -7.68
N SER A 45 -14.37 -2.55 -7.64
CA SER A 45 -13.42 -2.47 -6.52
C SER A 45 -14.10 -2.23 -5.16
N ASN A 46 -15.30 -1.63 -5.15
CA ASN A 46 -16.08 -1.40 -3.93
C ASN A 46 -17.12 -2.51 -3.66
N ALA A 47 -17.20 -3.57 -4.47
CA ALA A 47 -18.27 -4.58 -4.38
C ALA A 47 -18.28 -5.35 -3.04
N PHE A 48 -17.13 -5.45 -2.38
CA PHE A 48 -16.96 -6.09 -1.06
C PHE A 48 -16.27 -5.14 -0.05
N ALA A 49 -16.23 -3.84 -0.35
CA ALA A 49 -15.56 -2.87 0.50
C ALA A 49 -16.55 -2.31 1.54
N HIS A 50 -16.09 -2.24 2.80
CA HIS A 50 -16.88 -1.71 3.92
C HIS A 50 -16.18 -0.49 4.50
N SER A 51 -16.68 0.71 4.19
CA SER A 51 -16.07 1.97 4.65
C SER A 51 -16.68 2.52 5.93
N SER A 52 -17.89 2.09 6.31
CA SER A 52 -18.57 2.55 7.52
C SER A 52 -18.13 1.74 8.72
N GLY A 53 -17.75 2.39 9.82
CA GLY A 53 -17.33 1.71 11.05
C GLY A 53 -18.36 0.71 11.60
N ILE A 54 -19.66 0.98 11.48
CA ILE A 54 -20.72 0.03 11.88
C ILE A 54 -20.80 -1.19 10.95
N HIS A 55 -20.52 -1.01 9.66
CA HIS A 55 -20.50 -2.13 8.71
C HIS A 55 -19.25 -2.97 8.89
N GLN A 56 -18.09 -2.33 9.12
CA GLN A 56 -16.85 -3.01 9.46
C GLN A 56 -17.03 -3.86 10.72
N ASP A 57 -17.56 -3.29 11.81
CA ASP A 57 -17.85 -4.04 13.05
C ASP A 57 -18.78 -5.24 12.82
N GLY A 58 -19.85 -5.06 12.03
CA GLY A 58 -20.76 -6.16 11.72
C GLY A 58 -20.12 -7.24 10.85
N VAL A 59 -19.28 -6.88 9.87
CA VAL A 59 -18.53 -7.85 9.04
C VAL A 59 -17.52 -8.64 9.88
N LEU A 60 -16.85 -7.97 10.83
CA LEU A 60 -15.91 -8.63 11.76
C LEU A 60 -16.62 -9.63 12.68
N LYS A 61 -17.85 -9.33 13.12
CA LYS A 61 -18.65 -10.24 13.96
C LYS A 61 -19.29 -11.37 13.16
N ASN A 62 -19.86 -11.06 12.01
CA ASN A 62 -20.44 -12.02 11.08
C ASN A 62 -20.52 -11.42 9.67
N ARG A 63 -19.67 -11.90 8.75
CA ARG A 63 -19.59 -11.43 7.36
C ARG A 63 -20.94 -11.53 6.62
N GLU A 64 -21.75 -12.55 6.90
CA GLU A 64 -23.05 -12.75 6.23
C GLU A 64 -24.05 -11.61 6.50
N THR A 65 -23.81 -10.77 7.51
CA THR A 65 -24.64 -9.60 7.82
C THR A 65 -24.68 -8.59 6.68
N TYR A 66 -23.56 -8.42 5.97
CA TYR A 66 -23.41 -7.42 4.91
C TYR A 66 -22.91 -8.01 3.58
N GLU A 67 -22.35 -9.21 3.59
CA GLU A 67 -21.83 -9.89 2.41
C GLU A 67 -22.74 -11.07 2.03
N ILE A 68 -23.47 -10.94 0.92
CA ILE A 68 -24.32 -12.02 0.39
C ILE A 68 -23.49 -13.16 -0.25
N MET A 69 -22.22 -12.92 -0.54
CA MET A 69 -21.26 -13.86 -1.11
C MET A 69 -19.85 -13.39 -0.77
N THR A 70 -18.86 -14.29 -0.81
CA THR A 70 -17.47 -13.94 -0.52
C THR A 70 -16.72 -13.48 -1.78
N PRO A 71 -15.64 -12.69 -1.67
CA PRO A 71 -14.75 -12.38 -2.79
C PRO A 71 -14.25 -13.64 -3.53
N GLU A 72 -13.90 -14.67 -2.79
CA GLU A 72 -13.34 -15.93 -3.33
C GLU A 72 -14.36 -16.66 -4.20
N SER A 73 -15.66 -16.45 -3.94
CA SER A 73 -16.75 -17.02 -4.74
C SER A 73 -16.77 -16.53 -6.20
N ILE A 74 -16.05 -15.45 -6.52
CA ILE A 74 -15.91 -14.93 -7.89
C ILE A 74 -14.48 -14.98 -8.42
N GLY A 75 -13.57 -15.61 -7.67
CA GLY A 75 -12.13 -15.65 -7.98
C GLY A 75 -11.37 -14.40 -7.59
N LEU A 76 -11.95 -13.51 -6.78
CA LEU A 76 -11.23 -12.40 -6.17
C LEU A 76 -10.47 -12.93 -4.95
N LYS A 77 -9.15 -12.75 -4.92
CA LYS A 77 -8.33 -13.04 -3.73
C LYS A 77 -8.62 -11.97 -2.67
N GLU A 78 -8.64 -12.36 -1.40
CA GLU A 78 -9.07 -11.57 -0.24
C GLU A 78 -8.97 -10.06 -0.39
N VAL A 79 -10.08 -9.38 -0.08
CA VAL A 79 -10.15 -7.93 -0.03
C VAL A 79 -9.59 -7.49 1.32
N GLN A 80 -8.46 -6.79 1.30
CA GLN A 80 -7.93 -6.13 2.49
C GLN A 80 -8.93 -5.08 2.98
N LEU A 81 -9.15 -5.03 4.29
CA LEU A 81 -9.90 -3.96 4.94
C LEU A 81 -9.17 -2.63 4.69
N ASN A 82 -9.71 -1.81 3.79
CA ASN A 82 -9.17 -0.47 3.54
C ASN A 82 -9.45 0.42 4.75
N LEU A 83 -8.40 0.72 5.51
CA LEU A 83 -8.50 1.67 6.62
C LEU A 83 -8.50 3.10 6.09
N THR A 84 -9.59 3.81 6.37
CA THR A 84 -9.86 5.18 5.92
C THR A 84 -10.34 6.02 7.11
N SER A 85 -10.52 7.33 6.97
CA SER A 85 -10.93 8.21 8.10
C SER A 85 -12.32 7.89 8.68
N ARG A 86 -13.09 7.04 8.00
CA ARG A 86 -14.39 6.51 8.47
C ARG A 86 -14.28 5.20 9.24
N SER A 87 -13.09 4.60 9.26
CA SER A 87 -12.84 3.35 9.97
C SER A 87 -12.78 3.63 11.48
N GLY A 88 -13.50 2.82 12.24
CA GLY A 88 -13.60 2.98 13.70
C GLY A 88 -12.44 2.35 14.47
N ARG A 89 -12.38 2.61 15.78
CA ARG A 89 -11.39 2.00 16.69
C ARG A 89 -11.34 0.47 16.59
N ALA A 90 -12.49 -0.18 16.43
CA ALA A 90 -12.57 -1.63 16.28
C ALA A 90 -11.83 -2.14 15.04
N ALA A 91 -11.94 -1.44 13.91
CA ALA A 91 -11.26 -1.82 12.67
C ALA A 91 -9.74 -1.63 12.78
N VAL A 92 -9.29 -0.52 13.39
CA VAL A 92 -7.86 -0.29 13.66
C VAL A 92 -7.30 -1.34 14.61
N LYS A 93 -8.02 -1.65 15.70
CA LYS A 93 -7.64 -2.69 16.67
C LYS A 93 -7.54 -4.06 16.02
N HIS A 94 -8.56 -4.47 15.26
CA HIS A 94 -8.55 -5.76 14.57
C HIS A 94 -7.38 -5.86 13.60
N ARG A 95 -7.05 -4.78 12.88
CA ARG A 95 -5.89 -4.80 11.98
C ARG A 95 -4.57 -4.95 12.73
N MET A 96 -4.41 -4.28 13.87
CA MET A 96 -3.23 -4.46 14.73
C MET A 96 -3.10 -5.91 15.23
N GLU A 97 -4.21 -6.56 15.58
CA GLU A 97 -4.23 -7.98 15.96
C GLU A 97 -3.84 -8.91 14.80
N GLU A 98 -4.33 -8.66 13.58
CA GLU A 98 -3.94 -9.41 12.38
C GLU A 98 -2.44 -9.26 12.05
N MET A 99 -1.84 -8.10 12.37
CA MET A 99 -0.41 -7.86 12.25
C MET A 99 0.41 -8.50 13.40
N GLY A 100 -0.26 -9.08 14.41
CA GLY A 100 0.38 -9.78 15.52
C GLY A 100 0.62 -8.94 16.78
N TYR A 101 0.07 -7.73 16.87
CA TYR A 101 0.18 -6.87 18.04
C TYR A 101 -0.99 -7.07 19.02
N ARG A 102 -0.68 -7.14 20.31
CA ARG A 102 -1.69 -7.20 21.39
C ARG A 102 -2.02 -5.79 21.86
N GLU A 103 -3.19 -5.61 22.47
CA GLU A 103 -3.61 -4.32 23.04
C GLU A 103 -2.65 -3.75 24.10
N THR A 104 -1.84 -4.60 24.73
CA THR A 104 -0.82 -4.17 25.68
C THR A 104 0.44 -3.62 25.03
N ASP A 105 0.61 -3.84 23.73
CA ASP A 105 1.84 -3.50 23.01
C ASP A 105 1.80 -2.02 22.53
N TYR A 106 0.62 -1.39 22.44
CA TYR A 106 0.45 0.01 22.00
C TYR A 106 -0.71 0.71 22.74
N ASN A 107 -0.81 2.03 22.65
CA ASN A 107 -1.96 2.78 23.16
C ASN A 107 -2.98 3.05 22.04
N LEU A 108 -4.14 2.39 22.11
CA LEU A 108 -5.17 2.47 21.06
C LEU A 108 -5.74 3.88 20.88
N ASP A 109 -5.87 4.68 21.95
CA ASP A 109 -6.43 6.02 21.85
C ASP A 109 -5.48 7.00 21.16
N SER A 110 -4.19 6.95 21.49
CA SER A 110 -3.18 7.76 20.80
C SER A 110 -3.01 7.33 19.34
N LEU A 111 -2.98 6.01 19.08
CA LEU A 111 -2.92 5.45 17.74
C LEU A 111 -4.12 5.90 16.92
N TYR A 112 -5.34 5.77 17.45
CA TYR A 112 -6.56 6.14 16.73
C TYR A 112 -6.62 7.64 16.40
N ALA A 113 -6.18 8.50 17.32
CA ALA A 113 -6.11 9.94 17.06
C ALA A 113 -5.09 10.27 15.95
N ALA A 114 -3.95 9.58 15.91
CA ALA A 114 -2.93 9.78 14.88
C ALA A 114 -3.35 9.17 13.54
N PHE A 115 -4.02 8.02 13.58
CA PHE A 115 -4.67 7.36 12.45
C PHE A 115 -5.65 8.29 11.75
N LEU A 116 -6.57 8.93 12.48
CA LEU A 116 -7.55 9.86 11.88
C LEU A 116 -6.86 11.01 11.15
N ARG A 117 -5.85 11.64 11.77
CA ARG A 117 -5.07 12.71 11.13
C ARG A 117 -4.40 12.27 9.84
N LEU A 118 -3.82 11.07 9.85
CA LEU A 118 -3.16 10.53 8.65
C LEU A 118 -4.18 10.14 7.58
N ALA A 119 -5.28 9.50 7.97
CA ALA A 119 -6.33 9.06 7.07
C ALA A 119 -7.05 10.23 6.38
N ASP A 120 -7.27 11.36 7.08
CA ASP A 120 -7.85 12.56 6.49
C ASP A 120 -6.92 13.19 5.43
N LYS A 121 -5.61 13.07 5.60
CA LYS A 121 -4.62 13.61 4.65
C LYS A 121 -4.31 12.66 3.50
N LYS A 122 -4.13 11.37 3.79
CA LYS A 122 -3.66 10.33 2.85
C LYS A 122 -4.82 9.56 2.20
N GLY A 123 -6.03 9.61 2.76
CA GLY A 123 -7.21 8.87 2.32
C GLY A 123 -7.22 7.42 2.78
N GLN A 124 -6.13 6.69 2.55
CA GLN A 124 -5.95 5.30 2.99
C GLN A 124 -4.70 5.16 3.86
N VAL A 125 -4.84 4.38 4.93
CA VAL A 125 -3.76 4.00 5.85
C VAL A 125 -3.45 2.53 5.66
N PHE A 126 -2.17 2.20 5.57
CA PHE A 126 -1.65 0.85 5.39
C PHE A 126 -1.03 0.32 6.69
N ASP A 127 -0.75 -0.97 6.73
CA ASP A 127 -0.19 -1.69 7.89
C ASP A 127 1.07 -1.02 8.47
N TYR A 128 2.03 -0.68 7.59
CA TYR A 128 3.27 -0.01 8.00
C TYR A 128 3.03 1.40 8.55
N ASP A 129 1.96 2.10 8.11
CA ASP A 129 1.59 3.39 8.69
C ASP A 129 1.05 3.19 10.11
N LEU A 130 0.21 2.16 10.34
CA LEU A 130 -0.31 1.86 11.67
C LEU A 130 0.81 1.53 12.66
N GLU A 131 1.77 0.69 12.25
CA GLU A 131 2.95 0.39 13.05
C GLU A 131 3.74 1.65 13.39
N ALA A 132 4.05 2.48 12.39
CA ALA A 132 4.77 3.74 12.62
C ALA A 132 4.01 4.65 13.60
N LEU A 133 2.69 4.78 13.45
CA LEU A 133 1.86 5.59 14.34
C LEU A 133 1.76 5.01 15.77
N ALA A 134 1.83 3.69 15.91
CA ALA A 134 1.72 3.01 17.20
C ALA A 134 3.01 3.09 18.02
N PHE A 135 4.17 3.02 17.36
CA PHE A 135 5.46 2.83 18.03
C PHE A 135 6.40 4.04 17.95
N MET A 136 6.32 4.86 16.90
CA MET A 136 7.20 6.05 16.75
C MET A 136 6.61 7.32 17.38
N GLY A 137 5.46 7.23 18.07
CA GLY A 137 4.79 8.39 18.67
C GLY A 137 4.44 9.50 17.66
N GLN A 138 4.06 10.68 18.16
CA GLN A 138 3.86 11.89 17.35
C GLN A 138 5.17 12.45 16.72
N GLN A 139 6.16 11.61 16.37
CA GLN A 139 7.31 12.01 15.53
C GLN A 139 6.90 12.21 14.07
N GLN A 140 5.83 12.97 13.88
CA GLN A 140 5.38 13.50 12.60
C GLN A 140 6.28 14.65 12.11
N GLN A 141 7.50 14.78 12.67
CA GLN A 141 8.47 15.84 12.43
C GLN A 141 9.94 15.36 12.37
N GLU A 142 10.21 14.05 12.29
CA GLU A 142 11.54 13.61 11.87
C GLU A 142 11.63 13.76 10.34
N PRO A 143 12.64 14.47 9.79
CA PRO A 143 12.84 14.55 8.35
C PRO A 143 13.03 13.15 7.75
N ASP A 144 12.72 12.99 6.46
CA ASP A 144 13.02 11.75 5.75
C ASP A 144 14.52 11.42 5.90
N GLU A 145 14.83 10.18 6.26
CA GLU A 145 16.22 9.70 6.40
C GLU A 145 16.94 9.78 5.05
N PHE A 146 16.22 9.49 3.97
CA PHE A 146 16.72 9.57 2.60
C PHE A 146 16.02 10.71 1.86
N VAL A 147 16.79 11.71 1.42
CA VAL A 147 16.29 12.85 0.65
C VAL A 147 16.94 12.87 -0.72
N MET A 148 16.14 12.85 -1.78
CA MET A 148 16.66 12.98 -3.15
C MET A 148 17.05 14.43 -3.42
N ASN A 149 18.34 14.66 -3.70
CA ASN A 149 18.84 15.99 -4.03
C ASN A 149 18.59 16.31 -5.51
N TYR A 150 18.97 15.37 -6.38
CA TYR A 150 18.70 15.44 -7.81
C TYR A 150 18.76 14.04 -8.43
N PHE A 151 18.19 13.93 -9.63
CA PHE A 151 18.44 12.83 -10.53
C PHE A 151 18.63 13.35 -11.96
N ASN A 152 19.33 12.57 -12.76
CA ASN A 152 19.38 12.73 -14.20
C ASN A 152 19.09 11.39 -14.84
N THR A 153 18.36 11.39 -15.95
CA THR A 153 18.19 10.20 -16.77
C THR A 153 18.33 10.54 -18.24
N GLN A 154 18.87 9.59 -18.99
CA GLN A 154 18.95 9.63 -20.43
C GLN A 154 18.42 8.33 -21.01
N SER A 155 17.53 8.43 -21.99
CA SER A 155 16.98 7.28 -22.69
C SER A 155 16.72 7.63 -24.15
N GLY A 156 16.74 6.62 -25.02
CA GLY A 156 16.49 6.75 -26.45
C GLY A 156 16.09 5.41 -27.05
N SER A 157 15.50 5.42 -28.24
CA SER A 157 14.99 4.20 -28.90
C SER A 157 16.07 3.17 -29.24
N SER A 158 17.34 3.55 -29.24
CA SER A 158 18.48 2.67 -29.58
C SER A 158 19.63 2.79 -28.59
N THR A 159 19.38 3.34 -27.41
CA THR A 159 20.38 3.49 -26.35
C THR A 159 19.90 2.80 -25.09
N VAL A 160 20.83 2.20 -24.35
CA VAL A 160 20.52 1.71 -23.01
C VAL A 160 20.15 2.91 -22.15
N ALA A 161 19.01 2.85 -21.45
CA ALA A 161 18.63 3.94 -20.57
C ALA A 161 19.59 3.99 -19.38
N THR A 162 20.06 5.17 -19.04
CA THR A 162 20.97 5.43 -17.93
C THR A 162 20.35 6.44 -16.97
N ALA A 163 20.70 6.35 -15.70
CA ALA A 163 20.36 7.35 -14.70
C ALA A 163 21.49 7.51 -13.69
N SER A 164 21.61 8.74 -13.18
CA SER A 164 22.44 9.08 -12.03
C SER A 164 21.56 9.77 -10.99
N VAL A 165 21.75 9.43 -9.71
CA VAL A 165 20.99 10.02 -8.59
C VAL A 165 21.95 10.50 -7.52
N SER A 166 21.57 11.58 -6.85
CA SER A 166 22.20 12.01 -5.60
C SER A 166 21.14 11.99 -4.49
N ILE A 167 21.44 11.28 -3.41
CA ILE A 167 20.58 11.12 -2.25
C ILE A 167 21.38 11.47 -0.99
N SER A 168 20.82 12.33 -0.15
CA SER A 168 21.36 12.62 1.18
C SER A 168 20.85 11.61 2.19
N ARG A 169 21.75 11.06 3.01
CA ARG A 169 21.44 10.28 4.20
C ARG A 169 22.18 10.87 5.40
N LYS A 170 21.47 11.37 6.41
CA LYS A 170 22.08 12.02 7.60
C LYS A 170 23.14 13.09 7.23
N ASN A 171 22.86 13.89 6.20
CA ASN A 171 23.75 14.90 5.61
C ASN A 171 25.00 14.38 4.90
N GLU A 172 25.14 13.07 4.69
CA GLU A 172 26.13 12.51 3.76
C GLU A 172 25.50 12.34 2.39
N GLU A 173 26.15 12.87 1.35
CA GLU A 173 25.69 12.76 -0.03
C GLU A 173 26.19 11.47 -0.66
N ILE A 174 25.25 10.65 -1.15
CA ILE A 174 25.52 9.39 -1.85
C ILE A 174 25.12 9.58 -3.30
N THR A 175 26.06 9.40 -4.22
CA THR A 175 25.81 9.48 -5.66
C THR A 175 26.02 8.11 -6.29
N GLU A 176 25.03 7.65 -7.05
CA GLU A 176 25.06 6.37 -7.75
C GLU A 176 24.50 6.48 -9.16
N ALA A 177 24.86 5.52 -10.00
CA ALA A 177 24.36 5.42 -11.36
C ALA A 177 23.99 3.98 -11.73
N ALA A 178 23.01 3.85 -12.62
CA ALA A 178 22.57 2.57 -13.13
C ALA A 178 22.03 2.66 -14.56
N THR A 179 21.90 1.50 -15.17
CA THR A 179 21.22 1.30 -16.46
C THR A 179 19.88 0.61 -16.23
N GLY A 180 18.94 0.76 -17.15
CA GLY A 180 17.67 0.04 -17.09
C GLY A 180 17.03 -0.14 -18.45
N ASN A 181 15.91 -0.85 -18.46
CA ASN A 181 15.07 -1.08 -19.64
C ASN A 181 14.32 0.19 -20.09
N GLY A 182 14.35 1.24 -19.28
CA GLY A 182 13.76 2.54 -19.55
C GLY A 182 14.21 3.56 -18.50
N PRO A 183 13.84 4.84 -18.64
CA PRO A 183 14.29 5.90 -17.74
C PRO A 183 13.86 5.66 -16.28
N VAL A 184 12.62 5.19 -16.07
CA VAL A 184 12.10 4.85 -14.73
C VAL A 184 12.88 3.70 -14.10
N ASP A 185 13.13 2.62 -14.85
CA ASP A 185 13.88 1.46 -14.35
C ASP A 185 15.34 1.84 -14.03
N ALA A 186 15.99 2.64 -14.88
CA ALA A 186 17.35 3.12 -14.62
C ALA A 186 17.42 3.95 -13.32
N VAL A 187 16.45 4.86 -13.12
CA VAL A 187 16.35 5.64 -11.88
C VAL A 187 16.11 4.72 -10.67
N TYR A 188 15.22 3.73 -10.77
CA TYR A 188 14.95 2.79 -9.67
C TYR A 188 16.18 1.98 -9.28
N GLN A 189 16.94 1.49 -10.26
CA GLN A 189 18.18 0.77 -9.99
C GLN A 189 19.24 1.68 -9.35
N ALA A 190 19.37 2.94 -9.79
CA ALA A 190 20.30 3.89 -9.21
C ALA A 190 19.93 4.23 -7.75
N ILE A 191 18.64 4.47 -7.49
CA ILE A 191 18.12 4.68 -6.12
C ILE A 191 18.37 3.44 -5.24
N SER A 192 18.10 2.24 -5.75
CA SER A 192 18.29 0.99 -5.02
C SER A 192 19.76 0.79 -4.63
N ARG A 193 20.70 1.13 -5.52
CA ARG A 193 22.14 1.12 -5.22
C ARG A 193 22.52 2.16 -4.17
N ALA A 194 22.06 3.41 -4.34
CA ALA A 194 22.39 4.50 -3.41
C ALA A 194 21.89 4.25 -1.98
N THR A 195 20.71 3.64 -1.86
CA THR A 195 20.06 3.43 -0.55
C THR A 195 20.35 2.06 0.05
N GLY A 196 20.87 1.12 -0.73
CA GLY A 196 21.18 -0.24 -0.30
C GLY A 196 19.95 -1.15 -0.17
N TYR A 197 18.77 -0.71 -0.57
CA TYR A 197 17.54 -1.52 -0.53
C TYR A 197 17.28 -2.19 -1.89
N PRO A 198 17.41 -3.52 -2.03
CA PRO A 198 17.05 -4.23 -3.24
C PRO A 198 15.52 -4.39 -3.31
N LEU A 199 14.86 -3.46 -3.99
CA LEU A 199 13.41 -3.38 -4.02
C LEU A 199 12.82 -4.16 -5.19
N LYS A 200 11.79 -4.98 -4.91
CA LYS A 200 11.04 -5.71 -5.93
C LYS A 200 9.72 -5.01 -6.20
N LEU A 201 9.60 -4.38 -7.36
CA LEU A 201 8.36 -3.74 -7.79
C LEU A 201 7.29 -4.81 -8.09
N VAL A 202 6.15 -4.71 -7.41
CA VAL A 202 5.00 -5.60 -7.59
C VAL A 202 3.96 -4.97 -8.49
N THR A 203 3.66 -3.69 -8.25
CA THR A 203 2.66 -2.93 -9.00
C THR A 203 3.23 -1.57 -9.35
N TYR A 204 2.95 -1.14 -10.57
CA TYR A 204 3.22 0.21 -11.05
C TYR A 204 1.97 0.71 -11.78
N GLN A 205 1.43 1.83 -11.34
CA GLN A 205 0.27 2.46 -11.96
C GLN A 205 0.56 3.94 -12.19
N LEU A 206 0.49 4.35 -13.46
CA LEU A 206 0.52 5.76 -13.86
C LEU A 206 -0.90 6.23 -14.17
N THR A 207 -1.29 7.35 -13.60
CA THR A 207 -2.59 8.00 -13.82
C THR A 207 -2.38 9.48 -14.07
N ALA A 208 -2.98 10.03 -15.12
CA ALA A 208 -3.00 11.48 -15.30
C ALA A 208 -4.04 12.11 -14.36
N LYS A 209 -3.64 13.11 -13.59
CA LYS A 209 -4.53 13.96 -12.79
C LYS A 209 -4.62 15.35 -13.40
N GLY A 210 -5.81 15.69 -13.85
CA GLY A 210 -6.08 16.93 -14.59
C GLY A 210 -6.12 16.70 -16.09
N GLU A 211 -6.18 17.80 -16.84
CA GLU A 211 -6.31 17.79 -18.31
C GLU A 211 -5.27 18.72 -18.94
N GLY A 212 -4.95 18.47 -20.21
CA GLY A 212 -3.98 19.28 -20.96
C GLY A 212 -2.53 18.82 -20.80
N ARG A 213 -1.60 19.61 -21.34
CA ARG A 213 -0.15 19.29 -21.35
C ARG A 213 0.48 19.39 -19.97
N ASP A 214 -0.17 20.08 -19.04
CA ASP A 214 0.28 20.32 -17.67
C ASP A 214 -0.39 19.37 -16.66
N ALA A 215 -1.05 18.30 -17.14
CA ALA A 215 -1.63 17.29 -16.27
C ALA A 215 -0.52 16.66 -15.41
N LEU A 216 -0.82 16.46 -14.13
CA LEU A 216 0.12 15.82 -13.21
C LEU A 216 0.14 14.32 -13.50
N GLY A 217 1.33 13.74 -13.62
CA GLY A 217 1.53 12.31 -13.58
C GLY A 217 1.47 11.82 -12.14
N GLN A 218 0.40 11.15 -11.75
CA GLN A 218 0.38 10.40 -10.50
C GLN A 218 0.97 9.02 -10.74
N VAL A 219 2.01 8.66 -10.00
CA VAL A 219 2.59 7.32 -9.99
C VAL A 219 2.33 6.67 -8.63
N ASP A 220 1.59 5.58 -8.64
CA ASP A 220 1.37 4.71 -7.47
C ASP A 220 2.15 3.42 -7.66
N ILE A 221 2.96 3.05 -6.67
CA ILE A 221 3.75 1.83 -6.69
C ILE A 221 3.49 0.98 -5.45
N VAL A 222 3.60 -0.34 -5.65
CA VAL A 222 3.69 -1.30 -4.55
C VAL A 222 4.99 -2.06 -4.69
N VAL A 223 5.79 -2.05 -3.63
CA VAL A 223 7.08 -2.72 -3.56
C VAL A 223 7.03 -3.80 -2.49
N GLU A 224 7.59 -4.96 -2.79
CA GLU A 224 7.78 -6.05 -1.85
C GLU A 224 9.22 -6.04 -1.33
N TYR A 225 9.37 -5.98 -0.02
CA TYR A 225 10.66 -6.03 0.67
C TYR A 225 10.54 -6.93 1.90
N GLN A 226 11.41 -7.94 1.99
CA GLN A 226 11.40 -8.95 3.05
C GLN A 226 10.01 -9.59 3.31
N GLY A 227 9.23 -9.82 2.24
CA GLY A 227 7.89 -10.42 2.32
C GLY A 227 6.77 -9.45 2.72
N ARG A 228 7.10 -8.19 3.03
CA ARG A 228 6.14 -7.13 3.36
C ARG A 228 5.94 -6.22 2.15
N LYS A 229 4.74 -5.62 2.03
CA LYS A 229 4.39 -4.72 0.92
C LYS A 229 4.32 -3.27 1.40
N PHE A 230 4.95 -2.40 0.65
CA PHE A 230 5.02 -0.96 0.91
C PHE A 230 4.45 -0.19 -0.27
N HIS A 231 3.68 0.85 0.02
CA HIS A 231 3.06 1.69 -0.98
C HIS A 231 3.77 3.03 -1.09
N GLY A 232 4.05 3.45 -2.32
CA GLY A 232 4.60 4.76 -2.65
C GLY A 232 3.73 5.51 -3.63
N MET A 233 3.65 6.83 -3.48
CA MET A 233 2.95 7.71 -4.42
C MET A 233 3.86 8.88 -4.77
N GLY A 234 3.94 9.25 -6.03
CA GLY A 234 4.53 10.50 -6.49
C GLY A 234 3.55 11.25 -7.39
N LEU A 235 3.62 12.58 -7.36
CA LEU A 235 2.71 13.45 -8.10
C LEU A 235 3.46 14.68 -8.58
N GLU A 236 3.92 14.65 -9.83
CA GLU A 236 4.59 15.76 -10.50
C GLU A 236 4.15 15.84 -11.96
N THR A 237 4.51 16.91 -12.67
CA THR A 237 4.34 17.00 -14.12
C THR A 237 5.26 16.03 -14.87
N ASP A 238 6.46 15.79 -14.34
CA ASP A 238 7.38 14.78 -14.86
C ASP A 238 7.02 13.39 -14.33
N ILE A 239 6.74 12.46 -15.24
CA ILE A 239 6.43 11.06 -14.91
C ILE A 239 7.64 10.34 -14.31
N VAL A 240 8.86 10.72 -14.69
CA VAL A 240 10.07 10.10 -14.15
C VAL A 240 10.32 10.62 -12.74
N GLY A 241 10.24 11.93 -12.52
CA GLY A 241 10.26 12.54 -11.18
C GLY A 241 9.18 11.99 -10.25
N SER A 242 7.95 11.87 -10.75
CA SER A 242 6.85 11.21 -10.01
C SER A 242 7.20 9.78 -9.61
N SER A 243 7.78 9.01 -10.53
CA SER A 243 8.21 7.65 -10.25
C SER A 243 9.31 7.61 -9.19
N ALA A 244 10.31 8.49 -9.30
CA ALA A 244 11.43 8.61 -8.37
C ALA A 244 10.96 8.94 -6.95
N ASN A 245 10.06 9.93 -6.82
CA ASN A 245 9.47 10.32 -5.53
C ASN A 245 8.64 9.20 -4.92
N ALA A 246 7.86 8.48 -5.72
CA ALA A 246 7.11 7.31 -5.25
C ALA A 246 8.07 6.26 -4.64
N MET A 247 9.22 6.04 -5.26
CA MET A 247 10.25 5.13 -4.75
C MET A 247 10.91 5.66 -3.46
N MET A 248 11.22 6.94 -3.38
CA MET A 248 11.76 7.56 -2.16
C MET A 248 10.79 7.45 -0.98
N HIS A 249 9.48 7.61 -1.22
CA HIS A 249 8.46 7.38 -0.20
C HIS A 249 8.45 5.93 0.30
N VAL A 250 8.58 4.95 -0.60
CA VAL A 250 8.70 3.53 -0.22
C VAL A 250 9.93 3.30 0.65
N ILE A 251 11.10 3.80 0.24
CA ILE A 251 12.36 3.58 0.96
C ILE A 251 12.30 4.17 2.37
N ASN A 252 11.82 5.40 2.51
CA ASN A 252 11.65 6.00 3.83
C ASN A 252 10.61 5.25 4.68
N SER A 253 9.57 4.68 4.06
CA SER A 253 8.59 3.84 4.77
C SER A 253 9.20 2.52 5.25
N ILE A 254 10.03 1.87 4.42
CA ILE A 254 10.78 0.66 4.79
C ILE A 254 11.73 0.97 5.96
N TRP A 255 12.54 2.03 5.82
CA TRP A 255 13.49 2.42 6.86
C TRP A 255 12.80 2.70 8.20
N ARG A 256 11.68 3.44 8.20
CA ARG A 256 10.89 3.69 9.41
C ARG A 256 10.39 2.39 10.04
N SER A 257 9.91 1.46 9.22
CA SER A 257 9.45 0.16 9.72
C SER A 257 10.58 -0.67 10.34
N GLU A 258 11.77 -0.68 9.74
CA GLU A 258 12.95 -1.32 10.33
C GLU A 258 13.36 -0.66 11.66
N GLN A 259 13.28 0.67 11.79
CA GLN A 259 13.55 1.35 13.07
C GLN A 259 12.57 0.93 14.17
N VAL A 260 11.27 0.78 13.84
CA VAL A 260 10.26 0.27 14.77
C VAL A 260 10.59 -1.14 15.25
N GLU A 261 11.01 -2.03 14.34
CA GLU A 261 11.41 -3.40 14.70
C GLU A 261 12.62 -3.41 15.65
N ILE A 262 13.61 -2.55 15.41
CA ILE A 262 14.80 -2.40 16.26
C ILE A 262 14.42 -1.88 17.66
N GLU A 263 13.60 -0.83 17.74
CA GLU A 263 13.13 -0.29 19.03
C GLU A 263 12.32 -1.31 19.84
N ASN A 264 11.46 -2.07 19.16
CA ASN A 264 10.70 -3.15 19.78
C ASN A 264 11.61 -4.26 20.31
N ALA A 265 12.60 -4.69 19.53
CA ALA A 265 13.58 -5.69 19.95
C ALA A 265 14.39 -5.22 21.18
N ASN A 266 14.82 -3.95 21.18
CA ASN A 266 15.55 -3.34 22.29
C ASN A 266 14.68 -3.24 23.55
N THR A 267 13.40 -2.87 23.41
CA THR A 267 12.45 -2.80 24.52
C THR A 267 12.19 -4.17 25.14
N ILE A 268 12.09 -5.22 24.32
CA ILE A 268 11.92 -6.61 24.78
C ILE A 268 13.19 -7.10 25.51
N GLN A 269 14.39 -6.79 25.00
CA GLN A 269 15.65 -7.14 25.68
C GLN A 269 15.80 -6.41 27.01
N HIS A 270 15.42 -5.13 27.09
CA HIS A 270 15.41 -4.37 28.34
C HIS A 270 14.45 -4.99 29.37
N LYS A 271 13.21 -5.33 28.99
CA LYS A 271 12.26 -6.02 29.89
C LYS A 271 12.78 -7.37 30.38
N LYS A 272 13.47 -8.15 29.54
CA LYS A 272 14.09 -9.43 29.95
C LYS A 272 15.25 -9.25 30.94
N ARG A 273 16.05 -8.19 30.81
CA ARG A 273 17.14 -7.88 31.76
C ARG A 273 16.63 -7.46 33.13
N PHE A 274 15.50 -6.74 33.20
CA PHE A 274 14.90 -6.35 34.48
C PHE A 274 14.19 -7.50 35.21
N ASN A 275 13.65 -8.49 34.49
CA ASN A 275 13.04 -9.69 35.09
C ASN A 275 14.06 -10.74 35.61
N HIS A 276 15.37 -10.47 35.55
CA HIS A 276 16.40 -11.35 36.11
C HIS A 276 16.93 -10.87 37.47
N TYR A 277 16.37 -9.78 38.01
CA TYR A 277 16.74 -9.20 39.31
C TYR A 277 15.57 -9.15 40.31
N VAL A 278 14.52 -9.94 40.09
CA VAL A 278 13.41 -10.15 41.03
C VAL A 278 13.25 -11.64 41.30
#